data_AF-A0A916RY02-F1
#
_entry.id   AF-A0A916RY02-F1
#
_cell.length_a   1.000
_cell.length_b   1.000
_cell.length_c   1.000
_cell.angle_alpha   90.00
_cell.angle_beta   90.00
_cell.angle_gamma   90.00
#
_symmetry.space_group_name_H-M   'P 1'
#
loop_
_entity.id
_entity.type
_entity.pdbx_description
1 polymer ?
#
loop_
_entity_poly.entity_id
_entity_poly.type
_entity_poly.pdbx_seq_one_letter_code
_entity_poly.pdbx_strand_id
1 'polypeptide(L)'
;MKNFFFLCLQFVIFMIVFAAGSLFPPFHITHVLTATPSYTHVFVADGLILMIALYVLIVIFQAMTKRLSRAVPWTTIAVVLATIIGLYLKFGFITHEL
;
A
#
# COMPACT_ATOMS: atom_id res chain seq x y z
N MET A 1 -2.90 6.71 -23.75
CA MET A 1 -4.08 6.83 -22.87
C MET A 1 -4.47 5.53 -22.15
N LYS A 2 -4.62 4.37 -22.82
CA LYS A 2 -4.98 3.09 -22.14
C LYS A 2 -4.05 2.71 -20.96
N ASN A 3 -2.74 2.91 -21.11
CA ASN A 3 -1.78 2.56 -20.05
C ASN A 3 -1.88 3.49 -18.82
N PHE A 4 -2.20 4.76 -19.03
CA PHE A 4 -2.39 5.73 -17.94
C PHE A 4 -3.64 5.39 -17.13
N PHE A 5 -4.75 5.06 -17.82
CA PHE A 5 -5.97 4.61 -17.15
C PHE A 5 -5.73 3.34 -16.33
N PHE A 6 -4.97 2.38 -16.89
CA PHE A 6 -4.62 1.15 -16.18
C PHE A 6 -3.74 1.42 -14.95
N LEU A 7 -2.77 2.34 -15.07
CA LEU A 7 -1.95 2.78 -13.94
C LEU A 7 -2.79 3.45 -12.84
N CYS A 8 -3.67 4.39 -13.19
CA CYS A 8 -4.57 5.03 -12.22
C CYS A 8 -5.47 4.02 -11.52
N LEU A 9 -6.05 3.07 -12.28
CA LEU A 9 -6.90 2.04 -11.69
C LEU A 9 -6.12 1.14 -10.73
N GLN A 10 -4.91 0.72 -11.11
CA GLN A 10 -4.05 -0.10 -10.25
C GLN A 10 -3.62 0.67 -9.00
N PHE A 11 -3.26 1.95 -9.14
CA PHE A 11 -2.96 2.82 -8.02
C PHE A 11 -4.14 2.91 -7.03
N VAL A 12 -5.37 3.12 -7.54
CA VAL A 12 -6.57 3.16 -6.70
C VAL A 12 -6.81 1.82 -5.99
N ILE A 13 -6.64 0.70 -6.68
CA ILE A 13 -6.77 -0.64 -6.07
C ILE A 13 -5.75 -0.82 -4.93
N PHE A 14 -4.48 -0.50 -5.17
CA PHE A 14 -3.45 -0.62 -4.13
C PHE A 14 -3.72 0.31 -2.94
N MET A 15 -4.19 1.52 -3.18
CA MET A 15 -4.62 2.46 -2.14
C MET A 15 -5.78 1.93 -1.30
N ILE A 16 -6.81 1.36 -1.94
CA ILE A 16 -7.96 0.77 -1.23
C ILE A 16 -7.51 -0.39 -0.36
N VAL A 17 -6.65 -1.27 -0.87
CA VAL A 17 -6.15 -2.42 -0.10
C VAL A 17 -5.27 -1.98 1.06
N PHE A 18 -4.41 -0.99 0.84
CA PHE A 18 -3.61 -0.39 1.90
C PHE A 18 -4.49 0.22 3.00
N ALA A 19 -5.49 1.01 2.63
CA ALA A 19 -6.42 1.62 3.57
C ALA A 19 -7.26 0.57 4.32
N ALA A 20 -7.83 -0.40 3.60
CA ALA A 20 -8.62 -1.48 4.19
C ALA A 20 -7.81 -2.30 5.20
N GLY A 21 -6.59 -2.71 4.84
CA GLY A 21 -5.72 -3.44 5.75
C GLY A 21 -5.20 -2.62 6.92
N SER A 22 -5.07 -1.30 6.77
CA SER A 22 -4.67 -0.44 7.87
C SER A 22 -5.83 -0.13 8.83
N LEU A 23 -7.08 -0.10 8.34
CA LEU A 23 -8.29 0.18 9.13
C LEU A 23 -8.85 -1.09 9.79
N PHE A 24 -8.76 -2.22 9.09
CA PHE A 24 -9.23 -3.53 9.55
C PHE A 24 -8.07 -4.53 9.51
N PRO A 25 -7.13 -4.45 10.47
CA PRO A 25 -5.93 -5.30 10.46
C PRO A 25 -6.28 -6.76 10.77
N PRO A 26 -6.15 -7.70 9.82
CA PRO A 26 -6.44 -9.11 10.09
C PRO A 26 -5.33 -9.78 10.92
N PHE A 27 -4.09 -9.33 10.80
CA PHE A 27 -2.90 -9.91 11.44
C PHE A 27 -2.49 -9.16 12.71
N HIS A 28 -3.04 -7.96 12.93
CA HIS A 28 -2.76 -7.12 14.10
C HIS A 28 -1.26 -6.81 14.27
N ILE A 29 -0.51 -6.74 13.17
CA ILE A 29 0.93 -6.46 13.19
C ILE A 29 1.10 -4.95 13.41
N THR A 30 1.34 -4.59 14.66
CA THR A 30 1.50 -3.21 15.10
C THR A 30 2.92 -2.97 15.58
N HIS A 31 3.47 -1.80 15.24
CA HIS A 31 4.79 -1.37 15.70
C HIS A 31 4.67 0.01 16.33
N VAL A 32 5.13 0.14 17.57
CA VAL A 32 5.23 1.45 18.22
C VAL A 32 6.42 2.18 17.60
N LEU A 33 6.18 3.33 17.01
CA LEU A 33 7.23 4.16 16.40
C LEU A 33 7.82 5.12 17.43
N THR A 34 6.95 5.77 18.19
CA THR A 34 7.31 6.76 19.20
C THR A 34 6.33 6.64 20.36
N ALA A 35 6.85 6.62 21.58
CA ALA A 35 6.05 6.71 22.80
C ALA A 35 6.59 7.87 23.63
N THR A 36 5.76 8.89 23.84
CA THR A 36 6.02 9.97 24.79
C THR A 36 4.95 9.93 25.89
N PRO A 37 5.14 10.60 27.03
CA PRO A 37 4.12 10.70 28.07
C PRO A 37 2.78 11.30 27.59
N SER A 38 2.82 12.04 26.46
CA SER A 38 1.67 12.75 25.90
C SER A 38 0.99 12.01 24.75
N TYR A 39 1.71 11.16 24.00
CA TYR A 39 1.16 10.46 22.85
C TYR A 39 1.94 9.18 22.49
N THR A 40 1.24 8.21 21.89
CA THR A 40 1.85 7.00 21.32
C THR A 40 1.52 6.91 19.83
N HIS A 41 2.55 6.84 18.97
CA HIS A 41 2.38 6.57 17.54
C HIS A 41 2.47 5.07 17.28
N VAL A 42 1.36 4.49 16.82
CA VAL A 42 1.29 3.08 16.46
C VAL A 42 1.16 2.94 14.95
N PHE A 43 2.08 2.19 14.35
CA PHE A 43 2.06 1.85 12.94
C PHE A 43 1.49 0.45 12.73
N VAL A 44 0.32 0.37 12.11
CA VAL A 44 -0.31 -0.90 11.68
C VAL A 44 0.28 -1.37 10.32
N ALA A 45 1.13 -2.39 10.31
CA ALA A 45 1.82 -2.83 9.08
C ALA A 45 0.91 -3.61 8.11
N ASP A 46 -0.23 -4.12 8.57
CA ASP A 46 -1.16 -4.97 7.82
C ASP A 46 -1.55 -4.42 6.44
N GLY A 47 -1.88 -3.13 6.34
CA GLY A 47 -2.19 -2.47 5.07
C GLY A 47 -1.06 -2.55 4.05
N LEU A 48 0.18 -2.33 4.51
CA LEU A 48 1.37 -2.44 3.67
C LEU A 48 1.60 -3.88 3.23
N ILE A 49 1.46 -4.83 4.15
CA ILE A 49 1.66 -6.27 3.89
C ILE A 49 0.62 -6.78 2.87
N LEU A 50 -0.66 -6.45 3.05
CA LEU A 50 -1.71 -6.84 2.11
C LEU A 50 -1.50 -6.25 0.72
N MET A 51 -1.08 -4.98 0.64
CA MET A 51 -0.76 -4.34 -0.63
C MET A 51 0.42 -5.02 -1.34
N ILE A 52 1.49 -5.37 -0.61
CA ILE A 52 2.64 -6.11 -1.15
C ILE A 52 2.22 -7.50 -1.62
N ALA A 53 1.42 -8.22 -0.82
CA ALA A 53 0.91 -9.53 -1.18
C ALA A 53 0.08 -9.48 -2.48
N LEU A 54 -0.78 -8.47 -2.63
CA LEU A 54 -1.55 -8.27 -3.85
C LEU A 54 -0.65 -7.96 -5.05
N TYR A 55 0.40 -7.14 -4.88
CA TYR A 55 1.36 -6.88 -5.94
C TYR A 55 2.05 -8.15 -6.41
N VAL A 56 2.54 -8.97 -5.49
CA VAL A 56 3.17 -10.26 -5.80
C VAL A 56 2.21 -11.16 -6.57
N LEU A 57 0.95 -11.26 -6.12
CA LEU A 57 -0.08 -12.06 -6.79
C LEU A 57 -0.34 -11.59 -8.23
N ILE A 58 -0.41 -10.26 -8.44
CA ILE A 58 -0.59 -9.66 -9.76
C ILE A 58 0.63 -9.92 -10.65
N VAL A 59 1.86 -9.85 -10.13
CA VAL A 59 3.09 -10.15 -10.87
C VAL A 59 3.15 -11.63 -11.27
N ILE A 60 2.81 -12.54 -10.36
CA ILE A 60 2.73 -13.99 -10.64
C ILE A 60 1.72 -14.25 -11.75
N PHE A 61 0.53 -13.65 -11.68
CA PHE A 61 -0.49 -13.82 -12.72
C PHE A 61 -0.01 -13.29 -14.09
N GLN A 62 0.70 -12.17 -14.11
CA GLN A 62 1.32 -11.63 -15.33
C GLN A 62 2.44 -12.52 -15.88
N ALA A 63 3.19 -13.18 -15.00
CA ALA A 63 4.20 -14.16 -15.38
C ALA A 63 3.59 -15.40 -16.02
N MET A 64 2.53 -15.94 -15.42
CA MET A 64 1.78 -17.08 -15.96
C MET A 64 1.18 -16.77 -17.34
N THR A 65 0.71 -15.54 -17.55
CA THR A 65 0.12 -15.11 -18.83
C THR A 65 1.17 -14.67 -19.87
N LYS A 66 2.47 -14.83 -19.59
CA LYS A 66 3.60 -14.40 -20.44
C LYS A 66 3.54 -12.91 -20.85
N ARG A 67 2.85 -12.06 -20.08
CA ARG A 67 2.69 -10.61 -20.34
C ARG A 67 3.70 -9.75 -19.57
N LEU A 68 4.76 -10.37 -19.07
CA LEU A 68 5.74 -9.79 -18.15
C LEU A 68 6.35 -8.47 -18.67
N SER A 69 6.81 -8.45 -19.93
CA SER A 69 7.62 -7.34 -20.46
C SER A 69 6.88 -6.01 -20.63
N ARG A 70 5.54 -6.02 -20.67
CA ARG A 70 4.76 -4.80 -20.97
C ARG A 70 3.91 -4.30 -19.82
N ALA A 71 3.52 -5.16 -18.89
CA ALA A 71 2.59 -4.82 -17.81
C ALA A 71 3.25 -4.71 -16.43
N VAL A 72 4.39 -5.38 -16.21
CA VAL A 72 5.14 -5.33 -14.94
C VAL A 72 5.70 -3.94 -14.60
N PRO A 73 6.26 -3.17 -15.55
CA PRO A 73 6.77 -1.84 -15.23
C PRO A 73 5.65 -0.90 -14.71
N TRP A 74 4.48 -0.94 -15.34
CA TRP A 74 3.34 -0.09 -14.97
C TRP A 74 2.75 -0.47 -13.61
N THR A 75 2.66 -1.78 -13.32
CA THR A 75 2.22 -2.26 -12.00
C THR A 75 3.18 -1.85 -10.90
N THR A 76 4.48 -1.94 -11.16
CA THR A 76 5.51 -1.57 -10.21
C THR A 76 5.46 -0.08 -9.90
N ILE A 77 5.32 0.78 -10.91
CA ILE A 77 5.16 2.23 -10.72
C ILE A 77 3.91 2.53 -9.89
N ALA A 78 2.77 1.86 -10.18
CA ALA A 78 1.54 2.06 -9.42
C ALA A 78 1.68 1.67 -7.93
N VAL A 79 2.37 0.57 -7.63
CA VAL A 79 2.65 0.15 -6.25
C VAL A 79 3.58 1.12 -5.55
N VAL A 80 4.65 1.56 -6.21
CA VAL A 80 5.59 2.51 -5.62
C VAL A 80 4.87 3.82 -5.28
N LEU A 81 4.03 4.33 -6.19
CA LEU A 81 3.21 5.52 -5.93
C LEU A 81 2.24 5.31 -4.78
N ALA A 82 1.51 4.18 -4.76
CA ALA A 82 0.59 3.84 -3.68
C ALA A 82 1.30 3.68 -2.33
N THR A 83 2.52 3.13 -2.32
CA THR A 83 3.34 3.01 -1.12
C THR A 83 3.75 4.37 -0.59
N ILE A 84 4.30 5.24 -1.45
CA ILE A 84 4.75 6.57 -1.05
C ILE A 84 3.57 7.38 -0.52
N ILE A 85 2.45 7.41 -1.23
CA ILE A 85 1.26 8.18 -0.85
C ILE A 85 0.59 7.56 0.39
N GLY A 86 0.44 6.24 0.45
CA GLY A 86 -0.15 5.54 1.58
C GLY A 86 0.64 5.74 2.87
N LEU A 87 1.98 5.68 2.80
CA LEU A 87 2.84 6.01 3.93
C LEU A 87 2.74 7.50 4.27
N TYR A 88 2.82 8.41 3.29
CA TYR A 88 2.70 9.86 3.54
C TYR A 88 1.40 10.22 4.24
N LEU A 89 0.27 9.67 3.79
CA LEU A 89 -1.02 9.87 4.44
C LEU A 89 -1.02 9.30 5.86
N LYS A 90 -0.54 8.06 6.04
CA LYS A 90 -0.52 7.41 7.35
C LYS A 90 0.38 8.13 8.37
N PHE A 91 1.50 8.69 7.94
CA PHE A 91 2.37 9.52 8.77
C PHE A 91 1.84 10.95 8.92
N GLY A 92 1.09 11.47 7.95
CA GLY A 92 0.49 12.81 7.99
C GLY A 92 -0.77 12.92 8.86
N PHE A 93 -1.47 11.81 9.15
CA PHE A 93 -2.67 11.81 9.97
C PHE A 93 -2.42 11.65 11.48
N ILE A 94 -1.21 11.28 11.90
CA ILE A 94 -0.89 11.13 13.32
C ILE A 94 0.02 12.29 13.73
N THR A 95 -0.55 13.46 13.89
CA THR A 95 -0.13 14.45 14.89
C THR A 95 -1.34 14.60 15.80
N HIS A 96 -1.41 13.82 16.87
CA HIS A 96 -2.30 14.18 17.97
C HIS A 96 -1.64 15.34 18.71
N GLU A 97 -2.07 16.55 18.39
CA GLU A 97 -1.96 17.66 19.32
C GLU A 97 -2.99 17.44 20.43
N LEU A 98 -2.53 17.52 21.67
CA LEU A 98 -3.35 17.54 22.88
C LEU A 98 -4.07 18.89 22.99
#